data_AF-A0A968M134-F1
#
_entry.id   AF-A0A968M134-F1
#
_cell.length_a   1.000
_cell.length_b   1.000
_cell.length_c   1.000
_cell.angle_alpha   90.00
_cell.angle_beta   90.00
_cell.angle_gamma   90.00
#
_symmetry.space_group_name_H-M   'P 1'
#
loop_
_entity.id
_entity.type
_entity.pdbx_description
1 polymer ?
#
loop_
_entity_poly.entity_id
_entity_poly.type
_entity_poly.pdbx_seq_one_letter_code
_entity_poly.pdbx_strand_id
1 'polypeptide(L)'
;LFHVLYDLNRSIGFELNRLGSRLEKQISKALLNQSKPEIINELEVLKQTLQKSKITYNHCCYNISTCLHPFDLYDNTLQTTENVELKLEDIRVTLQNIYTTHKLQDPRNGIRKLGNQIQSLSAIVDLWWSWVDQCLAHQNLEVNLCLWVREYLLPVIYWQQHASRTRRTADIRAK
;
A
#
# COMPACT_ATOMS: atom_id res chain seq x y z
N LEU A 1 -5.09 1.94 -9.47
CA LEU A 1 -4.90 2.17 -8.02
C LEU A 1 -6.20 2.23 -7.21
N PHE A 2 -7.10 3.20 -7.42
CA PHE A 2 -8.31 3.37 -6.59
C PHE A 2 -9.18 2.11 -6.49
N HIS A 3 -9.42 1.42 -7.61
CA HIS A 3 -10.19 0.18 -7.62
C HIS A 3 -9.51 -0.98 -6.87
N VAL A 4 -8.18 -1.08 -6.90
CA VAL A 4 -7.42 -2.10 -6.16
C VAL A 4 -7.57 -1.89 -4.66
N LEU A 5 -7.26 -0.68 -4.18
CA LEU A 5 -7.37 -0.34 -2.77
C LEU A 5 -8.83 -0.43 -2.28
N TYR A 6 -9.79 -0.05 -3.13
CA TYR A 6 -11.20 -0.20 -2.83
C TYR A 6 -11.60 -1.67 -2.66
N ASP A 7 -11.18 -2.55 -3.56
CA ASP A 7 -11.49 -3.98 -3.47
C ASP A 7 -10.79 -4.64 -2.28
N LEU A 8 -9.53 -4.31 -2.01
CA LEU A 8 -8.80 -4.78 -0.81
C LEU A 8 -9.47 -4.32 0.48
N ASN A 9 -9.93 -3.06 0.55
CA ASN A 9 -10.66 -2.55 1.70
C ASN A 9 -12.02 -3.25 1.87
N ARG A 10 -12.71 -3.54 0.77
CA ARG A 10 -14.01 -4.22 0.78
C ARG A 10 -13.93 -5.73 1.00
N SER A 11 -12.75 -6.34 0.87
CA SER A 11 -12.51 -7.72 1.28
C SER A 11 -11.76 -7.79 2.60
N ILE A 12 -10.43 -7.66 2.57
CA ILE A 12 -9.55 -7.88 3.72
C ILE A 12 -9.81 -6.85 4.81
N GLY A 13 -9.85 -5.56 4.48
CA GLY A 13 -10.05 -4.50 5.47
C GLY A 13 -11.37 -4.66 6.23
N PHE A 14 -12.44 -4.97 5.51
CA PHE A 14 -13.76 -5.25 6.09
C PHE A 14 -13.73 -6.47 7.01
N GLU A 15 -13.15 -7.59 6.56
CA GLU A 15 -13.11 -8.83 7.33
C GLU A 15 -12.26 -8.72 8.60
N LEU A 16 -11.09 -8.05 8.54
CA LEU A 16 -10.26 -7.79 9.71
C LEU A 16 -11.00 -6.95 10.76
N ASN A 17 -11.80 -5.96 10.32
CA ASN A 17 -12.60 -5.15 11.22
C ASN A 17 -13.75 -5.96 11.84
N ARG A 18 -14.45 -6.75 11.01
CA ARG A 18 -15.52 -7.64 11.46
C ARG A 18 -15.03 -8.64 12.51
N LEU A 19 -13.87 -9.27 12.27
CA LEU A 19 -13.25 -10.19 13.22
C LEU A 19 -12.85 -9.47 14.52
N GLY A 20 -12.29 -8.27 14.43
CA GLY A 20 -11.92 -7.47 15.60
C GLY A 20 -13.12 -7.21 16.51
N SER A 21 -14.23 -6.72 15.95
CA SER A 21 -15.44 -6.47 16.72
C SER A 21 -16.07 -7.75 17.30
N ARG A 22 -15.93 -8.90 16.63
CA ARG A 22 -16.40 -10.19 17.17
C ARG A 22 -15.54 -10.64 18.34
N LEU A 23 -14.22 -10.54 18.21
CA LEU A 23 -13.28 -10.97 19.24
C LEU A 23 -13.36 -10.11 20.50
N GLU A 24 -13.54 -8.79 20.35
CA GLU A 24 -13.80 -7.89 21.48
C GLU A 24 -15.07 -8.31 22.24
N LYS A 25 -16.16 -8.59 21.53
CA LYS A 25 -17.40 -9.09 22.16
C LYS A 25 -17.20 -10.43 22.87
N GLN A 26 -16.40 -11.34 22.31
CA GLN A 26 -16.09 -12.63 22.93
C GLN A 26 -15.29 -12.46 24.22
N ILE A 27 -14.27 -11.59 24.23
CA ILE A 27 -13.48 -11.29 25.43
C ILE A 27 -14.37 -10.66 26.50
N SER A 28 -15.17 -9.64 26.16
CA SER A 28 -16.08 -9.01 27.12
C SER A 28 -17.06 -10.03 27.71
N LYS A 29 -17.62 -10.92 26.89
CA LYS A 29 -18.52 -11.98 27.38
C LYS A 29 -17.80 -13.00 28.26
N ALA A 30 -16.57 -13.38 27.91
CA ALA A 30 -15.77 -14.33 28.70
C ALA A 30 -15.45 -13.75 30.09
N LEU A 31 -15.11 -12.46 30.17
CA LEU A 31 -14.89 -11.74 31.42
C LEU A 31 -16.16 -11.64 32.27
N LEU A 32 -17.30 -11.25 31.68
CA LEU A 32 -18.59 -11.17 32.37
C LEU A 32 -19.02 -12.52 32.93
N ASN A 33 -18.79 -13.61 32.18
CA ASN A 33 -19.14 -14.96 32.58
C ASN A 33 -18.11 -15.61 33.52
N GLN A 34 -17.06 -14.89 33.92
CA GLN A 34 -15.96 -15.42 34.74
C GLN A 34 -15.40 -16.74 34.16
N SER A 35 -15.23 -16.75 32.85
CA SER A 35 -14.67 -17.91 32.15
C SER A 35 -13.26 -18.20 32.65
N LYS A 36 -12.81 -19.44 32.44
CA LYS A 36 -11.46 -19.87 32.81
C LYS A 36 -10.39 -18.89 32.27
N PRO A 37 -9.37 -18.55 33.06
CA PRO A 37 -8.34 -17.58 32.68
C PRO A 37 -7.58 -18.01 31.41
N GLU A 38 -7.45 -19.32 31.15
CA GLU A 38 -6.81 -19.84 29.94
C GLU A 38 -7.56 -19.40 28.68
N ILE A 39 -8.90 -19.43 28.70
CA ILE A 39 -9.74 -19.03 27.57
C ILE A 39 -9.61 -17.52 27.32
N ILE A 40 -9.57 -16.72 28.38
CA ILE A 40 -9.42 -15.27 28.27
C ILE A 40 -8.04 -14.95 27.68
N ASN A 41 -6.99 -15.60 28.17
CA ASN A 41 -5.62 -15.41 27.66
C ASN A 41 -5.49 -15.82 26.18
N GLU A 42 -6.10 -16.94 25.77
CA GLU A 42 -6.14 -17.35 24.36
C GLU A 42 -6.81 -16.29 23.47
N LEU A 43 -7.96 -15.75 23.90
CA LEU A 43 -8.66 -14.69 23.17
C LEU A 43 -7.84 -13.38 23.10
N GLU A 44 -7.10 -13.05 24.15
CA GLU A 44 -6.19 -11.89 24.17
C GLU A 44 -5.01 -12.06 23.22
N VAL A 45 -4.39 -13.24 23.17
CA VAL A 45 -3.32 -13.56 22.21
C VAL A 45 -3.83 -13.44 20.77
N LEU A 46 -5.04 -13.95 20.49
CA LEU A 46 -5.69 -13.79 19.18
C LEU A 46 -5.91 -12.30 18.85
N LYS A 47 -6.29 -11.48 19.84
CA LYS A 47 -6.53 -10.04 19.66
C LYS A 47 -5.25 -9.31 19.31
N GLN A 48 -4.15 -9.60 20.01
CA GLN A 48 -2.83 -9.03 19.70
C GLN A 48 -2.36 -9.41 18.30
N THR A 49 -2.53 -10.67 17.91
CA THR A 49 -2.19 -11.16 16.57
C THR A 49 -3.00 -10.45 15.48
N LEU A 50 -4.29 -10.25 15.71
CA LEU A 50 -5.16 -9.51 14.79
C LEU A 50 -4.79 -8.02 14.70
N GLN A 51 -4.45 -7.39 15.81
CA GLN A 51 -3.99 -5.99 15.83
C GLN A 51 -2.71 -5.81 15.02
N LYS A 52 -1.72 -6.69 15.20
CA LYS A 52 -0.50 -6.70 14.37
C LYS A 52 -0.85 -6.81 12.88
N SER A 53 -1.77 -7.71 12.54
CA SER A 53 -2.19 -7.91 11.15
C SER A 53 -2.94 -6.72 10.56
N LYS A 54 -3.71 -5.98 11.36
CA LYS A 54 -4.34 -4.71 10.94
C LYS A 54 -3.30 -3.63 10.64
N ILE A 55 -2.28 -3.51 11.48
CA ILE A 55 -1.18 -2.56 11.25
C ILE A 55 -0.44 -2.93 9.96
N THR A 56 -0.09 -4.21 9.78
CA THR A 56 0.55 -4.71 8.55
C THR A 56 -0.32 -4.46 7.33
N TYR A 57 -1.63 -4.71 7.40
CA TYR A 57 -2.55 -4.43 6.29
C TYR A 57 -2.57 -2.94 5.89
N ASN A 58 -2.62 -2.04 6.87
CA ASN A 58 -2.60 -0.60 6.60
C ASN A 58 -1.28 -0.18 5.96
N HIS A 59 -0.17 -0.76 6.41
CA HIS A 59 1.15 -0.55 5.81
C HIS A 59 1.19 -1.06 4.36
N CYS A 60 0.62 -2.23 4.05
CA CYS A 60 0.47 -2.70 2.68
C CYS A 60 -0.31 -1.71 1.81
N CYS A 61 -1.45 -1.19 2.29
CA CYS A 61 -2.24 -0.22 1.53
C CYS A 61 -1.48 1.09 1.27
N TYR A 62 -0.74 1.56 2.28
CA TYR A 62 0.14 2.71 2.15
C TYR A 62 1.23 2.45 1.10
N ASN A 63 1.92 1.31 1.18
CA ASN A 63 2.99 0.96 0.26
C ASN A 63 2.51 0.79 -1.19
N ILE A 64 1.33 0.20 -1.41
CA ILE A 64 0.73 0.14 -2.76
C ILE A 64 0.54 1.56 -3.34
N SER A 65 0.22 2.54 -2.49
CA SER A 65 0.00 3.91 -2.93
C SER A 65 1.31 4.65 -3.22
N THR A 66 2.38 4.36 -2.47
CA THR A 66 3.65 5.08 -2.56
C THR A 66 4.68 4.44 -3.49
N CYS A 67 4.63 3.11 -3.71
CA CYS A 67 5.61 2.45 -4.57
C CYS A 67 5.41 2.75 -6.07
N LEU A 68 4.24 3.27 -6.48
CA LEU A 68 3.93 3.58 -7.89
C LEU A 68 4.49 4.93 -8.37
N HIS A 69 5.21 5.64 -7.51
CA HIS A 69 5.89 6.87 -7.88
C HIS A 69 7.19 6.57 -8.65
N PRO A 70 7.59 7.41 -9.61
CA PRO A 70 8.81 7.21 -10.40
C PRO A 70 10.10 7.37 -9.58
N PHE A 71 9.99 7.94 -8.38
CA PHE A 71 11.08 8.03 -7.40
C PHE A 71 10.68 7.27 -6.14
N ASP A 72 11.66 6.71 -5.45
CA ASP A 72 11.43 6.16 -4.12
C ASP A 72 11.24 7.31 -3.11
N LEU A 73 10.37 7.08 -2.13
CA LEU A 73 9.99 8.09 -1.15
C LEU A 73 11.11 8.42 -0.16
N TYR A 74 12.01 7.48 0.11
CA TYR A 74 12.98 7.60 1.21
C TYR A 74 14.35 8.07 0.73
N ASP A 75 14.82 7.58 -0.42
CA ASP A 75 16.16 7.88 -0.92
C ASP A 75 16.16 8.68 -2.23
N ASN A 76 14.98 9.02 -2.77
CA ASN A 76 14.79 9.70 -4.05
C ASN A 76 15.40 8.98 -5.26
N THR A 77 15.71 7.69 -5.13
CA THR A 77 16.26 6.91 -6.23
C THR A 77 15.22 6.69 -7.31
N LEU A 78 15.69 6.53 -8.54
CA LEU A 78 14.86 6.19 -9.69
C LEU A 78 14.22 4.83 -9.46
N GLN A 79 12.90 4.74 -9.61
CA GLN A 79 12.22 3.46 -9.66
C GLN A 79 12.20 2.91 -11.08
N THR A 80 12.26 1.59 -11.18
CA THR A 80 12.08 0.81 -12.40
C THR A 80 10.80 -0.01 -12.27
N THR A 81 10.21 -0.41 -13.39
CA THR A 81 9.08 -1.35 -13.41
C THR A 81 9.41 -2.60 -12.60
N GLU A 82 10.58 -3.21 -12.80
CA GLU A 82 11.01 -4.41 -12.07
C GLU A 82 11.01 -4.21 -10.54
N ASN A 83 11.58 -3.09 -10.06
CA ASN A 83 11.59 -2.78 -8.63
C ASN A 83 10.18 -2.61 -8.06
N VAL A 84 9.29 -1.96 -8.82
CA VAL A 84 7.89 -1.80 -8.40
C VAL A 84 7.13 -3.12 -8.43
N GLU A 85 7.38 -3.99 -9.41
CA GLU A 85 6.79 -5.34 -9.45
C GLU A 85 7.19 -6.16 -8.23
N LEU A 86 8.48 -6.18 -7.89
CA LEU A 86 8.98 -6.87 -6.70
C LEU A 86 8.32 -6.35 -5.42
N LYS A 87 8.20 -5.04 -5.25
CA LYS A 87 7.51 -4.41 -4.11
C LYS A 87 6.03 -4.81 -4.05
N LEU A 88 5.32 -4.76 -5.18
CA LEU A 88 3.90 -5.13 -5.25
C LEU A 88 3.68 -6.62 -4.98
N GLU A 89 4.59 -7.48 -5.42
CA GLU A 89 4.52 -8.91 -5.20
C GLU A 89 4.79 -9.27 -3.73
N ASP A 90 5.77 -8.64 -3.08
CA ASP A 90 5.99 -8.78 -1.63
C ASP A 90 4.77 -8.34 -0.82
N ILE A 91 4.12 -7.23 -1.22
CA ILE A 91 2.87 -6.80 -0.63
C ILE A 91 1.77 -7.84 -0.85
N ARG A 92 1.65 -8.40 -2.05
CA ARG A 92 0.65 -9.45 -2.37
C ARG A 92 0.85 -10.68 -1.48
N VAL A 93 2.09 -11.13 -1.31
CA VAL A 93 2.44 -12.26 -0.43
C VAL A 93 2.10 -11.93 1.03
N THR A 94 2.43 -10.73 1.50
CA THR A 94 2.09 -10.28 2.85
C THR A 94 0.57 -10.27 3.09
N LEU A 95 -0.21 -9.77 2.13
CA LEU A 95 -1.67 -9.81 2.19
C LEU A 95 -2.22 -11.24 2.20
N GLN A 96 -1.61 -12.14 1.42
CA GLN A 96 -1.95 -13.57 1.41
C GLN A 96 -1.65 -14.25 2.76
N ASN A 97 -0.58 -13.86 3.43
CA ASN A 97 -0.25 -14.35 4.77
C ASN A 97 -1.29 -13.89 5.81
N ILE A 98 -1.71 -12.61 5.76
CA ILE A 98 -2.79 -12.10 6.63
C ILE A 98 -4.09 -12.87 6.38
N TYR A 99 -4.43 -13.07 5.10
CA TYR A 99 -5.60 -13.81 4.68
C TYR A 99 -5.64 -15.23 5.27
N THR A 100 -4.53 -15.94 5.15
CA THR A 100 -4.38 -17.32 5.62
C THR A 100 -4.36 -17.42 7.15
N THR A 101 -3.63 -16.51 7.81
CA THR A 101 -3.51 -16.44 9.29
C THR A 101 -4.88 -16.33 9.96
N HIS A 102 -5.76 -15.47 9.43
CA HIS A 102 -7.07 -15.21 10.02
C HIS A 102 -8.22 -15.95 9.34
N LYS A 103 -7.91 -16.83 8.36
CA LYS A 103 -8.89 -17.58 7.55
C LYS A 103 -10.00 -16.66 7.01
N LEU A 104 -9.60 -15.52 6.45
CA LEU A 104 -10.53 -14.49 5.99
C LEU A 104 -11.37 -14.98 4.79
N GLN A 105 -12.45 -14.27 4.48
CA GLN A 105 -13.18 -14.44 3.23
C GLN A 105 -12.72 -13.36 2.23
N ASP A 106 -12.48 -13.72 0.97
CA ASP A 106 -12.17 -12.75 -0.10
C ASP A 106 -13.26 -12.78 -1.19
N PRO A 107 -14.47 -12.29 -0.87
CA PRO A 107 -15.60 -12.35 -1.80
C PRO A 107 -15.35 -11.55 -3.10
N ARG A 108 -14.36 -10.65 -3.09
CA ARG A 108 -14.03 -9.80 -4.25
C ARG A 108 -12.77 -10.23 -4.98
N ASN A 109 -12.11 -11.30 -4.52
CA ASN A 109 -10.84 -11.76 -5.05
C ASN A 109 -9.78 -10.64 -5.10
N GLY A 110 -9.75 -9.78 -4.08
CA GLY A 110 -8.88 -8.59 -4.02
C GLY A 110 -7.39 -8.92 -4.17
N ILE A 111 -6.92 -10.01 -3.57
CA ILE A 111 -5.51 -10.44 -3.67
C ILE A 111 -5.20 -10.91 -5.10
N ARG A 112 -6.10 -11.70 -5.70
CA ARG A 112 -5.95 -12.16 -7.08
C ARG A 112 -5.98 -11.00 -8.06
N LYS A 113 -6.89 -10.04 -7.87
CA LYS A 113 -6.97 -8.82 -8.70
C LYS A 113 -5.71 -7.97 -8.58
N LEU A 114 -5.15 -7.81 -7.39
CA LEU A 114 -3.85 -7.17 -7.21
C LEU A 114 -2.79 -7.88 -8.05
N GLY A 115 -2.66 -9.21 -7.90
CA GLY A 115 -1.71 -10.01 -8.69
C GLY A 115 -1.85 -9.81 -10.20
N ASN A 116 -3.09 -9.86 -10.71
CA ASN A 116 -3.37 -9.65 -12.13
C ASN A 116 -3.04 -8.23 -12.63
N GLN A 117 -2.93 -7.25 -11.72
CA GLN A 117 -2.67 -5.86 -12.06
C GLN A 117 -1.23 -5.43 -11.82
N ILE A 118 -0.36 -6.26 -11.21
CA ILE A 118 1.02 -5.89 -10.87
C ILE A 118 1.74 -5.32 -12.08
N GLN A 119 1.79 -6.06 -13.19
CA GLN A 119 2.45 -5.62 -14.44
C GLN A 119 1.86 -4.31 -15.00
N SER A 120 0.54 -4.18 -14.96
CA SER A 120 -0.12 -2.96 -15.46
C SER A 120 0.14 -1.73 -14.57
N LEU A 121 0.33 -1.94 -13.27
CA LEU A 121 0.58 -0.88 -12.31
C LEU A 121 2.06 -0.46 -12.33
N SER A 122 2.97 -1.42 -12.44
CA SER A 122 4.41 -1.18 -12.53
C SER A 122 4.79 -0.46 -13.82
N ALA A 123 4.20 -0.83 -14.96
CA ALA A 123 4.46 -0.23 -16.26
C ALA A 123 4.18 1.29 -16.34
N ILE A 124 3.43 1.84 -15.38
CA ILE A 124 3.21 3.29 -15.27
C ILE A 124 4.55 4.02 -15.06
N VAL A 125 5.52 3.38 -14.40
CA VAL A 125 6.85 3.96 -14.18
C VAL A 125 7.61 4.11 -15.49
N ASP A 126 7.62 3.09 -16.35
CA ASP A 126 8.27 3.17 -17.66
C ASP A 126 7.58 4.18 -18.58
N LEU A 127 6.25 4.24 -18.55
CA LEU A 127 5.51 5.26 -19.31
C LEU A 127 5.91 6.68 -18.89
N TRP A 128 6.08 6.89 -17.59
CA TRP A 128 6.54 8.18 -17.06
C TRP A 128 7.96 8.50 -17.52
N TRP A 129 8.88 7.54 -17.46
CA TRP A 129 10.25 7.72 -17.93
C TRP A 129 10.33 7.96 -19.42
N SER A 130 9.59 7.21 -20.23
CA SER A 130 9.51 7.44 -21.67
C SER A 130 9.02 8.84 -22.00
N TRP A 131 8.09 9.38 -21.23
CA TRP A 131 7.62 10.76 -21.40
C TRP A 131 8.69 11.79 -21.00
N VAL A 132 9.43 11.56 -19.92
CA VAL A 132 10.56 12.40 -19.51
C VAL A 132 11.64 12.42 -20.58
N ASP A 133 12.03 11.25 -21.08
CA ASP A 133 13.09 11.12 -22.08
C ASP A 133 12.69 11.82 -23.39
N GLN A 134 11.43 11.68 -23.81
CA GLN A 134 10.89 12.44 -24.94
C GLN A 134 10.97 13.95 -24.67
N CYS A 135 10.52 14.43 -23.52
CA CYS A 135 10.59 15.86 -23.18
C CYS A 135 12.02 16.40 -23.24
N LEU A 136 12.99 15.68 -22.69
CA LEU A 136 14.39 16.07 -22.67
C LEU A 136 15.01 16.05 -24.07
N ALA A 137 14.69 15.05 -24.89
CA ALA A 137 15.18 14.95 -26.26
C ALA A 137 14.77 16.15 -27.13
N HIS A 138 13.58 16.72 -26.91
CA HIS A 138 13.12 17.91 -27.64
C HIS A 138 13.87 19.19 -27.29
N GLN A 139 14.63 19.22 -26.17
CA GLN A 139 15.32 20.42 -25.71
C GLN A 139 16.73 20.59 -26.30
N ASN A 140 17.23 19.64 -27.10
CA ASN A 140 18.60 19.66 -27.66
C ASN A 140 19.70 19.94 -26.61
N LEU A 141 19.54 19.41 -25.40
CA LEU A 141 20.50 19.58 -24.30
C LEU A 141 21.68 18.61 -24.45
N GLU A 142 22.82 18.98 -23.85
CA GLU A 142 23.94 18.07 -23.70
C GLU A 142 23.55 16.84 -22.86
N VAL A 143 24.09 15.67 -23.20
CA VAL A 143 23.81 14.39 -22.51
C VAL A 143 24.03 14.49 -20.99
N ASN A 144 25.12 15.14 -20.55
CA ASN A 144 25.42 15.32 -19.13
C ASN A 144 24.36 16.15 -18.41
N LEU A 145 23.80 17.16 -19.08
CA LEU A 145 22.74 17.99 -18.54
C LEU A 145 21.41 17.22 -18.47
N CYS A 146 21.09 16.40 -19.47
CA CYS A 146 19.94 15.51 -19.43
C CYS A 146 20.01 14.53 -18.25
N LEU A 147 21.17 13.89 -18.04
CA LEU A 147 21.40 13.00 -16.90
C LEU A 147 21.27 13.75 -15.57
N TRP A 148 21.87 14.93 -15.47
CA TRP A 148 21.76 15.74 -14.26
C TRP A 148 20.31 16.12 -13.93
N VAL A 149 19.53 16.55 -14.94
CA VAL A 149 18.11 16.86 -14.77
C VAL A 149 17.35 15.61 -14.30
N ARG A 150 17.60 14.47 -14.95
CA ARG A 150 16.91 13.21 -14.69
C ARG A 150 17.16 12.68 -13.28
N GLU A 151 18.42 12.69 -12.84
CA GLU A 151 18.86 12.01 -11.62
C GLU A 151 18.86 12.91 -10.38
N TYR A 152 18.98 14.24 -10.54
CA TYR A 152 19.13 15.16 -9.41
C TYR A 152 18.01 16.19 -9.32
N LEU A 153 17.62 16.82 -10.44
CA LEU A 153 16.61 17.87 -10.40
C LEU A 153 15.18 17.33 -10.31
N LEU A 154 14.83 16.39 -11.20
CA LEU A 154 13.47 15.86 -11.29
C LEU A 154 12.96 15.21 -9.99
N PRO A 155 13.75 14.40 -9.24
CA PRO A 155 13.26 13.83 -7.99
C PRO A 155 12.80 14.91 -7.00
N VAL A 156 13.58 15.98 -6.86
CA VAL A 156 13.30 17.08 -5.94
C VAL A 156 12.03 17.82 -6.36
N ILE A 157 11.94 18.21 -7.64
CA ILE A 157 10.79 18.96 -8.16
C ILE A 157 9.53 18.11 -8.11
N TYR A 158 9.63 16.81 -8.44
CA TYR A 158 8.51 15.87 -8.39
C TYR A 158 7.87 15.84 -7.00
N TRP A 159 8.68 15.62 -5.95
CA TRP A 159 8.15 15.51 -4.59
C TRP A 159 7.65 16.84 -4.04
N GLN A 160 8.29 17.97 -4.37
CA GLN A 160 7.76 19.29 -4.04
C GLN A 160 6.37 19.52 -4.63
N GLN A 161 6.18 19.20 -5.92
CA GLN A 161 4.88 19.30 -6.57
C GLN A 161 3.87 18.34 -5.94
N HIS A 162 4.25 17.08 -5.70
CA HIS A 162 3.38 16.09 -5.08
C HIS A 162 2.92 16.53 -3.68
N ALA A 163 3.84 16.99 -2.83
CA ALA A 163 3.55 17.50 -1.49
C ALA A 163 2.69 18.78 -1.49
N SER A 164 2.82 19.63 -2.51
CA SER A 164 1.96 20.81 -2.66
C SER A 164 0.51 20.43 -3.01
N ARG A 165 0.34 19.41 -3.86
CA ARG A 165 -0.98 18.91 -4.27
C ARG A 165 -1.71 18.26 -3.10
N THR A 166 -1.03 17.40 -2.34
CA THR A 166 -1.63 16.72 -1.18
C THR A 166 -2.05 17.70 -0.08
N ARG A 167 -1.24 18.73 0.20
CA ARG A 167 -1.60 19.82 1.13
C ARG A 167 -2.86 20.58 0.70
N ARG A 168 -2.94 21.01 -0.57
CA ARG A 168 -4.13 21.71 -1.08
C ARG A 168 -5.40 20.86 -1.01
N THR A 169 -5.30 19.55 -1.27
CA THR A 169 -6.46 18.65 -1.14
C THR A 169 -6.88 18.40 0.30
N ALA A 170 -5.98 18.47 1.28
CA ALA A 170 -6.32 18.37 2.69
C ALA A 170 -7.11 19.62 3.17
N ASP A 171 -6.68 20.81 2.74
CA ASP A 171 -7.39 22.06 3.06
C ASP A 171 -8.79 22.15 2.43
N ILE A 172 -8.99 21.59 1.23
CA ILE A 172 -10.30 21.58 0.56
C ILE A 172 -11.29 20.60 1.22
N ARG A 173 -10.79 19.52 1.87
CA ARG A 173 -11.64 18.53 2.57
C ARG A 173 -11.92 18.88 4.03
N ALA A 174 -11.24 19.90 4.57
CA ALA A 174 -11.44 20.41 5.93
C ALA A 174 -12.44 21.58 6.00
N LYS A 175 -13.01 21.98 4.86
CA LYS A 175 -14.12 22.94 4.73
C LYS A 175 -15.39 22.22 4.33
#